data_AF-A0A371S768-F1
#
_entry.id   AF-A0A371S768-F1
#
_cell.length_a   1.000
_cell.length_b   1.000
_cell.length_c   1.000
_cell.angle_alpha   90.00
_cell.angle_beta   90.00
_cell.angle_gamma   90.00
#
_symmetry.space_group_name_H-M   'P 1'
#
loop_
_entity.id
_entity.type
_entity.pdbx_description
1 polymer ?
#
loop_
_entity_poly.entity_id
_entity_poly.type
_entity_poly.pdbx_seq_one_letter_code
_entity_poly.pdbx_strand_id
1 'polypeptide(L)'
;MHSELYNHFYKSYQLIQELLKDFPVNQNPLEMILAPLFHEQQVKLWEAMYLLQQSSLQKMDFREVISILYRSNETFDPTYRAWIRASRWMNTAPADVLNKKEILAKSLHDQLEKAVPTIQKIYGKLESRYIIPPLYRSEPITVSKGE
;
A
#
# COMPACT_ATOMS: atom_id res chain seq x y z
N MET A 1 -11.17 -10.72 -15.87
CA MET A 1 -10.72 -11.84 -15.00
C MET A 1 -10.09 -11.38 -13.68
N HIS A 2 -9.87 -10.08 -13.42
CA HIS A 2 -9.25 -9.59 -12.18
C HIS A 2 -10.06 -8.46 -11.48
N SER A 3 -11.39 -8.51 -11.57
CA SER A 3 -12.27 -7.44 -11.05
C SER A 3 -12.11 -7.20 -9.54
N GLU A 4 -11.92 -8.25 -8.76
CA GLU A 4 -11.69 -8.14 -7.31
C GLU A 4 -10.38 -7.41 -6.98
N LEU A 5 -9.27 -7.78 -7.66
CA LEU A 5 -7.97 -7.14 -7.47
C LEU A 5 -8.00 -5.67 -7.90
N TYR A 6 -8.63 -5.39 -9.05
CA TYR A 6 -8.85 -4.03 -9.51
C TYR A 6 -9.62 -3.20 -8.48
N ASN A 7 -10.69 -3.75 -7.90
CA ASN A 7 -11.51 -3.06 -6.90
C ASN A 7 -10.71 -2.70 -5.64
N HIS A 8 -9.84 -3.61 -5.17
CA HIS A 8 -8.96 -3.32 -4.04
C HIS A 8 -7.96 -2.22 -4.36
N PHE A 9 -7.32 -2.27 -5.54
CA PHE A 9 -6.40 -1.20 -5.97
C PHE A 9 -7.09 0.14 -6.18
N TYR A 10 -8.29 0.15 -6.74
CA TYR A 10 -9.08 1.37 -6.89
C TYR A 10 -9.44 1.98 -5.55
N LYS A 11 -9.89 1.18 -4.58
CA LYS A 11 -10.15 1.65 -3.21
C LYS A 11 -8.88 2.18 -2.54
N SER A 12 -7.75 1.48 -2.67
CA SER A 12 -6.45 1.97 -2.18
C SER A 12 -6.09 3.32 -2.79
N TYR A 13 -6.30 3.48 -4.10
CA TYR A 13 -6.05 4.74 -4.80
C TYR A 13 -6.91 5.88 -4.24
N GLN A 14 -8.21 5.64 -4.04
CA GLN A 14 -9.11 6.61 -3.43
C GLN A 14 -8.70 6.97 -2.00
N LEU A 15 -8.29 5.98 -1.19
CA LEU A 15 -7.82 6.22 0.17
C LEU A 15 -6.56 7.10 0.20
N ILE A 16 -5.64 6.89 -0.74
CA ILE A 16 -4.46 7.76 -0.88
C ILE A 16 -4.86 9.18 -1.28
N GLN A 17 -5.82 9.35 -2.19
CA GLN A 17 -6.35 10.68 -2.52
C GLN A 17 -6.92 11.38 -1.28
N GLU A 18 -7.71 10.67 -0.47
CA GLU A 18 -8.27 11.22 0.78
C GLU A 18 -7.18 11.51 1.83
N LEU A 19 -6.11 10.71 1.90
CA LEU A 19 -4.98 10.96 2.80
C LEU A 19 -4.18 12.20 2.39
N LEU A 20 -4.05 12.42 1.08
CA LEU A 20 -3.39 13.58 0.47
C LEU A 20 -4.21 14.87 0.55
N LYS A 21 -5.53 14.77 0.73
CA LYS A 21 -6.34 15.96 1.04
C LYS A 21 -5.78 16.60 2.31
N ASP A 22 -5.53 17.90 2.20
CA ASP A 22 -5.00 18.74 3.27
C ASP A 22 -3.58 18.36 3.73
N PHE A 23 -2.77 17.76 2.84
CA PHE A 23 -1.34 17.53 3.05
C PHE A 23 -0.51 18.61 2.33
N PRO A 24 0.57 19.16 2.91
CA PRO A 24 1.08 18.96 4.27
C PRO A 24 0.14 19.51 5.36
N VAL A 25 0.07 18.85 6.52
CA VAL A 25 -0.78 19.28 7.63
C VAL A 25 -0.04 20.24 8.56
N ASN A 26 1.24 19.97 8.83
CA ASN A 26 2.01 20.72 9.83
C ASN A 26 3.47 21.01 9.45
N GLN A 27 3.88 20.69 8.22
CA GLN A 27 5.23 20.92 7.69
C GLN A 27 6.35 20.27 8.52
N ASN A 28 6.04 19.19 9.26
CA ASN A 28 7.04 18.36 9.93
C ASN A 28 7.99 17.74 8.87
N PRO A 29 9.31 17.61 9.11
CA PRO A 29 10.24 16.92 8.20
C PRO A 29 9.79 15.53 7.73
N LEU A 30 9.00 14.81 8.54
CA LEU A 30 8.39 13.53 8.15
C LEU A 30 7.44 13.68 6.96
N GLU A 31 6.78 14.83 6.80
CA GLU A 31 5.91 15.09 5.66
C GLU A 31 6.68 15.19 4.34
N MET A 32 7.95 15.63 4.38
CA MET A 32 8.84 15.62 3.20
C MET A 32 9.18 14.19 2.76
N ILE A 33 9.15 13.22 3.68
CA ILE A 33 9.38 11.80 3.38
C ILE A 33 8.08 11.13 2.94
N LEU A 34 6.94 11.51 3.53
CA LEU A 34 5.63 10.93 3.21
C LEU A 34 5.11 11.32 1.83
N ALA A 35 5.32 12.57 1.40
CA ALA A 35 4.86 13.05 0.09
C ALA A 35 5.33 12.18 -1.09
N PRO A 36 6.63 11.85 -1.25
CA PRO A 36 7.08 10.97 -2.33
C PRO A 36 6.53 9.53 -2.19
N LEU A 37 6.36 9.02 -0.97
CA LEU A 37 5.77 7.69 -0.74
C LEU A 37 4.30 7.62 -1.15
N PHE A 38 3.52 8.67 -0.89
CA PHE A 38 2.14 8.75 -1.39
C PHE A 38 2.09 8.79 -2.91
N HIS A 39 2.96 9.60 -3.53
CA HIS A 39 3.00 9.73 -4.98
C HIS A 39 3.41 8.41 -5.66
N GLU A 40 4.46 7.74 -5.16
CA GLU A 40 4.91 6.45 -5.69
C GLU A 40 3.77 5.41 -5.61
N GLN A 41 3.10 5.29 -4.47
CA GLN A 41 1.98 4.36 -4.33
C GLN A 41 0.82 4.71 -5.26
N GLN A 42 0.48 5.98 -5.42
CA GLN A 42 -0.59 6.42 -6.32
C GLN A 42 -0.27 6.07 -7.78
N VAL A 43 0.95 6.35 -8.23
CA VAL A 43 1.42 6.03 -9.58
C VAL A 43 1.40 4.52 -9.80
N LYS A 44 1.93 3.73 -8.86
CA LYS A 44 1.97 2.28 -8.99
C LYS A 44 0.59 1.62 -8.92
N LEU A 45 -0.35 2.16 -8.14
CA LEU A 45 -1.75 1.72 -8.18
C LEU A 45 -2.39 2.00 -9.54
N TRP A 46 -2.14 3.18 -10.11
CA TRP A 46 -2.65 3.52 -11.44
C TRP A 46 -2.08 2.59 -12.53
N GLU A 47 -0.77 2.40 -12.56
CA GLU A 47 -0.09 1.47 -13.47
C GLU A 47 -0.62 0.03 -13.31
N ALA A 48 -0.79 -0.43 -12.07
CA ALA A 48 -1.32 -1.76 -11.78
C ALA A 48 -2.75 -1.91 -12.30
N MET A 49 -3.62 -0.93 -12.07
CA MET A 49 -4.99 -0.92 -12.59
C MET A 49 -5.02 -0.92 -14.12
N TYR A 50 -4.15 -0.14 -14.76
CA TYR A 50 -4.02 -0.10 -16.22
C TYR A 50 -3.61 -1.48 -16.79
N LEU A 51 -2.60 -2.13 -16.21
CA LEU A 51 -2.16 -3.47 -16.63
C LEU A 51 -3.28 -4.53 -16.46
N LEU A 52 -4.09 -4.43 -15.41
CA LEU A 52 -5.21 -5.34 -15.17
C LEU A 52 -6.37 -5.19 -16.18
N GLN A 53 -6.45 -4.05 -16.87
CA GLN A 53 -7.47 -3.78 -17.88
C GLN A 53 -7.04 -4.22 -19.30
N GLN A 54 -5.76 -4.54 -19.50
CA GLN A 54 -5.28 -5.03 -20.78
C GLN A 54 -5.88 -6.39 -21.13
N SER A 55 -6.04 -6.67 -22.43
CA SER A 55 -6.58 -7.94 -22.94
C SER A 55 -5.77 -9.15 -22.50
N SER A 56 -4.45 -8.97 -22.31
CA SER A 56 -3.53 -9.95 -21.77
C SER A 56 -2.69 -9.31 -20.67
N LEU A 57 -2.71 -9.90 -19.47
CA LEU A 57 -1.90 -9.41 -18.36
C LEU A 57 -0.40 -9.68 -18.62
N GLN A 58 0.37 -8.62 -18.79
CA GLN A 58 1.83 -8.69 -18.82
C GLN A 58 2.35 -9.00 -17.41
N LYS A 59 2.53 -10.29 -17.11
CA LYS A 59 2.85 -10.76 -15.75
C LYS A 59 4.16 -10.20 -15.20
N MET A 60 5.18 -9.96 -16.04
CA MET A 60 6.46 -9.43 -15.57
C MET A 60 6.34 -7.95 -15.17
N ASP A 61 5.74 -7.12 -16.02
CA ASP A 61 5.49 -5.71 -15.74
C ASP A 61 4.57 -5.57 -14.51
N PHE A 62 3.51 -6.38 -14.45
CA PHE A 62 2.60 -6.36 -13.31
C PHE A 62 3.30 -6.75 -12.01
N ARG A 63 4.20 -7.74 -12.04
CA ARG A 63 5.01 -8.16 -10.89
C ARG A 63 5.88 -7.02 -10.38
N GLU A 64 6.58 -6.33 -11.27
CA GLU A 64 7.43 -5.20 -10.91
C GLU A 64 6.62 -4.07 -10.26
N VAL A 65 5.52 -3.67 -10.90
CA VAL A 65 4.66 -2.58 -10.41
C VAL A 65 4.14 -2.87 -9.01
N ILE A 66 3.59 -4.06 -8.77
CA ILE A 66 3.05 -4.41 -7.44
C ILE A 66 4.16 -4.62 -6.41
N SER A 67 5.34 -5.13 -6.79
CA SER A 67 6.50 -5.22 -5.89
C SER A 67 6.91 -3.83 -5.38
N ILE A 68 6.95 -2.83 -6.25
CA ILE A 68 7.25 -1.45 -5.86
C ILE A 68 6.15 -0.90 -4.95
N LEU A 69 4.87 -1.10 -5.31
CA LEU A 69 3.73 -0.66 -4.50
C LEU A 69 3.81 -1.18 -3.04
N TYR A 70 4.01 -2.48 -2.85
CA TYR A 70 4.06 -3.05 -1.51
C TYR A 70 5.29 -2.60 -0.71
N ARG A 71 6.46 -2.49 -1.36
CA ARG A 71 7.68 -1.96 -0.71
C ARG A 71 7.50 -0.51 -0.27
N SER A 72 6.86 0.30 -1.13
CA SER A 72 6.54 1.69 -0.83
C SER A 72 5.58 1.78 0.37
N ASN A 73 4.52 0.96 0.39
CA ASN A 73 3.58 0.95 1.52
C ASN A 73 4.21 0.41 2.82
N GLU A 74 5.13 -0.56 2.74
CA GLU A 74 5.91 -1.05 3.90
C GLU A 74 6.81 0.04 4.50
N THR A 75 7.33 0.94 3.67
CA THR A 75 8.10 2.12 4.13
C THR A 75 7.18 3.22 4.67
N PHE A 76 6.00 3.38 4.05
CA PHE A 76 4.99 4.36 4.43
C PHE A 76 4.42 4.11 5.83
N ASP A 77 3.98 2.89 6.16
CA ASP A 77 3.28 2.62 7.43
C ASP A 77 4.06 3.06 8.69
N PRO A 78 5.34 2.67 8.90
CA PRO A 78 6.09 3.12 10.08
C PRO A 78 6.36 4.62 10.06
N THR A 79 6.64 5.21 8.89
CA THR A 79 6.87 6.66 8.72
C THR A 79 5.62 7.45 9.07
N TYR A 80 4.46 6.99 8.61
CA TYR A 80 3.17 7.64 8.83
C TYR A 80 2.75 7.56 10.30
N ARG A 81 2.94 6.40 10.95
CA ARG A 81 2.73 6.25 12.40
C ARG A 81 3.66 7.16 13.21
N ALA A 82 4.92 7.30 12.79
CA ALA A 82 5.84 8.23 13.43
C ALA A 82 5.36 9.68 13.30
N TRP A 83 4.86 10.07 12.12
CA TRP A 83 4.28 11.39 11.89
C TRP A 83 3.03 11.64 12.74
N ILE A 84 2.09 10.69 12.82
CA ILE A 84 0.91 10.79 13.70
C ILE A 84 1.34 11.00 15.15
N ARG A 85 2.29 10.20 15.66
CA ARG A 85 2.79 10.33 17.04
C ARG A 85 3.45 11.69 17.29
N ALA A 86 4.34 12.12 16.40
CA ALA A 86 5.00 13.42 16.51
C ALA A 86 3.97 14.56 16.49
N SER A 87 2.96 14.47 15.62
CA SER A 87 1.92 15.49 15.48
C SER A 87 1.06 15.61 16.74
N ARG A 88 0.72 14.46 17.37
CA ARG A 88 0.02 14.42 18.67
C ARG A 88 0.89 15.03 19.78
N TRP A 89 2.16 14.66 19.85
CA TRP A 89 3.06 15.10 20.92
C TRP A 89 3.38 16.59 20.87
N MET A 90 3.53 17.14 19.66
CA MET A 90 3.81 18.54 19.43
C MET A 90 2.54 19.40 19.32
N ASN A 91 1.35 18.79 19.42
CA ASN A 91 0.05 19.45 19.23
C ASN A 91 -0.03 20.30 17.94
N THR A 92 0.51 19.77 16.85
CA THR A 92 0.64 20.50 15.57
C THR A 92 -0.54 20.27 14.62
N ALA A 93 -1.48 19.40 14.98
CA ALA A 93 -2.70 19.15 14.23
C ALA A 93 -3.84 18.73 15.18
N PRO A 94 -5.10 19.05 14.86
CA PRO A 94 -6.25 18.62 15.65
C PRO A 94 -6.36 17.10 15.80
N ALA A 95 -6.74 16.61 16.99
CA ALA A 95 -6.78 15.19 17.29
C ALA A 95 -7.77 14.41 16.41
N ASP A 96 -8.92 15.01 16.08
CA ASP A 96 -9.93 14.46 15.18
C ASP A 96 -9.40 14.28 13.75
N VAL A 97 -8.64 15.26 13.24
CA VAL A 97 -7.96 15.18 11.94
C VAL A 97 -6.97 14.01 11.94
N LEU A 98 -6.13 13.90 12.97
CA LEU A 98 -5.15 12.82 13.09
C LEU A 98 -5.82 11.44 13.21
N ASN A 99 -6.91 11.34 13.96
CA ASN A 99 -7.66 10.09 14.10
C ASN A 99 -8.30 9.65 12.77
N LYS A 100 -8.92 10.58 12.03
CA LYS A 100 -9.46 10.30 10.70
C LYS A 100 -8.37 9.80 9.75
N LYS A 101 -7.21 10.46 9.77
CA LYS A 101 -6.04 10.11 8.97
C LYS A 101 -5.44 8.75 9.33
N GLU A 102 -5.46 8.35 10.60
CA GLU A 102 -5.04 7.02 11.05
C GLU A 102 -6.02 5.92 10.58
N ILE A 103 -7.33 6.17 10.63
CA ILE A 103 -8.36 5.26 10.12
C ILE A 103 -8.21 5.04 8.60
N LEU A 104 -7.95 6.10 7.85
CA LEU A 104 -7.71 6.00 6.41
C LEU A 104 -6.45 5.20 6.08
N ALA A 105 -5.34 5.43 6.79
CA ALA A 105 -4.10 4.68 6.59
C ALA A 105 -4.26 3.19 6.93
N LYS A 106 -4.99 2.86 8.01
CA LYS A 106 -5.34 1.47 8.33
C LYS A 106 -6.18 0.85 7.21
N SER A 107 -7.19 1.58 6.72
CA SER A 107 -8.04 1.09 5.62
C SER A 107 -7.25 0.83 4.35
N LEU A 108 -6.21 1.63 4.07
CA LEU A 108 -5.31 1.43 2.92
C LEU A 108 -4.55 0.11 3.07
N HIS A 109 -3.97 -0.14 4.24
CA HIS A 109 -3.30 -1.41 4.54
C HIS A 109 -4.25 -2.60 4.35
N ASP A 110 -5.47 -2.52 4.90
CA ASP A 110 -6.48 -3.57 4.79
C ASP A 110 -6.87 -3.87 3.32
N GLN A 111 -6.94 -2.86 2.45
CA GLN A 111 -7.22 -3.09 1.02
C GLN A 111 -6.06 -3.80 0.32
N LEU A 112 -4.82 -3.41 0.62
CA LEU A 112 -3.64 -4.08 0.08
C LEU A 112 -3.49 -5.50 0.61
N GLU A 113 -3.84 -5.77 1.86
CA GLU A 113 -3.90 -7.12 2.42
C GLU A 113 -4.96 -7.97 1.70
N LYS A 114 -6.16 -7.43 1.48
CA LYS A 114 -7.25 -8.13 0.76
C LYS A 114 -6.92 -8.43 -0.72
N ALA A 115 -5.99 -7.69 -1.32
CA ALA A 115 -5.50 -7.98 -2.67
C ALA A 115 -4.59 -9.22 -2.74
N VAL A 116 -3.94 -9.61 -1.62
CA VAL A 116 -2.92 -10.66 -1.57
C VAL A 116 -3.39 -12.02 -2.11
N PRO A 117 -4.57 -12.55 -1.73
CA PRO A 117 -5.03 -13.85 -2.24
C PRO A 117 -5.13 -13.90 -3.77
N THR A 118 -5.54 -12.80 -4.40
CA THR A 118 -5.65 -12.74 -5.86
C THR A 118 -4.29 -12.64 -6.54
N ILE A 119 -3.33 -11.93 -5.94
CA ILE A 119 -1.94 -11.90 -6.41
C ILE A 119 -1.31 -13.30 -6.29
N GLN A 120 -1.56 -14.00 -5.19
CA GLN A 120 -1.10 -15.39 -4.99
C GLN A 120 -1.69 -16.35 -6.01
N LYS A 121 -2.92 -16.15 -6.48
CA LYS A 121 -3.50 -16.93 -7.58
C LYS A 121 -2.79 -16.69 -8.92
N ILE A 122 -2.21 -15.50 -9.15
CA ILE A 122 -1.52 -15.14 -10.41
C ILE A 122 -0.12 -15.74 -10.49
N TYR A 123 0.64 -15.67 -9.39
CA TYR A 123 2.06 -16.04 -9.34
C TYR A 123 2.35 -17.33 -8.57
N GLY A 124 1.43 -17.79 -7.74
CA GLY A 124 1.65 -18.85 -6.75
C GLY A 124 2.09 -18.29 -5.40
N LYS A 125 1.74 -19.01 -4.32
CA LYS A 125 2.03 -18.61 -2.93
C LYS A 125 3.53 -18.41 -2.71
N LEU A 126 4.37 -19.36 -3.14
CA LEU A 126 5.82 -19.30 -2.95
C LEU A 126 6.45 -18.09 -3.64
N GLU A 127 6.15 -17.87 -4.92
CA GLU A 127 6.70 -16.75 -5.69
C GLU A 127 6.24 -15.39 -5.16
N SER A 128 5.02 -15.31 -4.62
CA SER A 128 4.49 -14.07 -4.04
C SER A 128 5.33 -13.54 -2.87
N ARG A 129 6.20 -14.36 -2.26
CA ARG A 129 7.11 -13.93 -1.18
C ARG A 129 8.12 -12.87 -1.60
N TYR A 130 8.43 -12.80 -2.90
CA TYR A 130 9.34 -11.83 -3.49
C TYR A 130 8.62 -10.57 -3.98
N ILE A 131 7.31 -10.53 -3.79
CA ILE A 131 6.41 -9.47 -4.25
C ILE A 131 5.77 -8.78 -3.05
N ILE A 132 5.26 -9.59 -2.12
CA ILE A 132 4.43 -9.16 -1.00
C ILE A 132 5.23 -9.36 0.30
N PRO A 133 5.50 -8.29 1.06
CA PRO A 133 6.21 -8.35 2.32
C PRO A 133 5.49 -9.17 3.40
N PRO A 134 6.21 -9.62 4.46
CA PRO A 134 5.61 -10.36 5.58
C PRO A 134 4.36 -9.71 6.18
N LEU A 135 4.34 -8.39 6.30
CA LEU A 135 3.27 -7.65 6.98
C LEU A 135 1.90 -7.78 6.33
N TYR A 136 1.81 -8.21 5.07
CA TYR A 136 0.53 -8.40 4.35
C TYR A 136 0.16 -9.87 4.17
N ARG A 137 0.97 -10.80 4.72
CA ARG A 137 0.76 -12.24 4.54
C ARG A 137 0.21 -12.80 5.84
N SER A 138 -1.01 -13.32 5.78
CA SER A 138 -1.71 -13.94 6.91
C SER A 138 -1.05 -15.24 7.40
N GLU A 139 -0.22 -15.89 6.58
CA GLU A 139 0.55 -17.08 6.96
C GLU A 139 2.03 -16.94 6.57
N PRO A 140 2.97 -17.34 7.46
CA PRO A 140 4.37 -17.47 7.10
C PRO A 140 4.52 -18.50 5.97
N ILE A 141 5.24 -18.12 4.90
CA ILE A 141 5.55 -19.05 3.83
C ILE A 141 6.69 -19.95 4.30
N THR A 142 6.36 -21.18 4.71
CA THR A 142 7.34 -22.21 5.02
C THR A 142 7.86 -22.83 3.73
N VAL A 143 9.19 -22.90 3.62
CA VAL A 143 9.84 -23.73 2.59
C VAL A 143 10.16 -25.03 3.29
N SER A 144 9.47 -26.11 2.93
CA SER A 144 9.96 -27.44 3.27
C SER A 144 11.34 -27.56 2.62
N LYS A 145 12.39 -27.70 3.43
CA LYS A 145 13.67 -28.19 2.94
C LYS A 145 13.37 -29.59 2.41
N GLY A 146 13.41 -29.75 1.09
CA GLY A 146 13.34 -31.06 0.47
C GLY A 146 14.61 -31.83 0.85
N GLU A 147 14.44 -32.86 1.65
CA GLU A 147 15.13 -34.16 1.57
C GLU A 147 14.07 -35.24 1.83
#